data_AF-A0A351H9Y9-F1
#
_entry.id   AF-A0A351H9Y9-F1
#
_cell.length_a   1.000
_cell.length_b   1.000
_cell.length_c   1.000
_cell.angle_alpha   90.00
_cell.angle_beta   90.00
_cell.angle_gamma   90.00
#
_symmetry.space_group_name_H-M   'P 1'
#
loop_
_entity.id
_entity.type
_entity.pdbx_description
1 polymer ?
#
loop_
_entity_poly.entity_id
_entity_poly.type
_entity_poly.pdbx_seq_one_letter_code
_entity_poly.pdbx_strand_id
1 'polypeptide(L)'
;MMTEIPSMEMPEWIRNPGEFDIRNILQDSLCYLASGLHGHFVKCYMGNAYSFVYIDYYISREDLLQDMAEYGFTGYRPILHETIDPYRLHPGGWDALIWYYRDDDPR
;
A
#
# COMPACT_ATOMS: atom_id res chain seq x y z
N MET A 1 -16.76 -13.16 -17.52
CA MET A 1 -17.50 -12.40 -16.51
C MET A 1 -16.50 -11.91 -15.49
N MET A 2 -16.51 -10.62 -15.17
CA MET A 2 -15.67 -10.05 -14.12
C MET A 2 -16.44 -10.27 -12.81
N THR A 3 -15.87 -11.05 -11.89
CA THR A 3 -16.48 -11.31 -10.58
C THR A 3 -16.46 -10.00 -9.79
N GLU A 4 -17.61 -9.54 -9.31
CA GLU A 4 -17.67 -8.33 -8.49
C GLU A 4 -16.78 -8.49 -7.25
N ILE A 5 -16.07 -7.43 -6.88
CA ILE A 5 -15.29 -7.43 -5.64
C ILE A 5 -16.29 -7.35 -4.48
N PRO A 6 -16.34 -8.35 -3.60
CA PRO A 6 -17.28 -8.36 -2.48
C PRO A 6 -17.08 -7.11 -1.61
N SER A 7 -18.18 -6.57 -1.09
CA SER A 7 -18.11 -5.47 -0.12
C SER A 7 -17.44 -5.95 1.17
N MET A 8 -16.62 -5.09 1.77
CA MET A 8 -15.98 -5.34 3.05
C MET A 8 -16.69 -4.55 4.15
N GLU A 9 -16.73 -5.08 5.37
CA GLU A 9 -17.08 -4.28 6.54
C GLU A 9 -15.91 -3.40 6.95
N MET A 10 -16.17 -2.17 7.39
CA MET A 10 -15.11 -1.25 7.81
C MET A 10 -14.29 -1.85 8.97
N PRO A 11 -12.98 -2.06 8.81
CA PRO A 11 -12.14 -2.63 9.86
C PRO A 11 -12.09 -1.78 11.14
N GLU A 12 -12.01 -2.45 12.28
CA GLU A 12 -12.03 -1.79 13.59
C GLU A 12 -10.85 -0.83 13.80
N TRP A 13 -9.68 -1.15 13.24
CA TRP A 13 -8.49 -0.30 13.31
C TRP A 13 -8.62 1.01 12.51
N ILE A 14 -9.57 1.08 11.56
CA ILE A 14 -9.95 2.33 10.87
C ILE A 14 -11.00 3.08 11.68
N ARG A 15 -11.99 2.35 12.23
CA ARG A 15 -13.08 2.93 13.03
C ARG A 15 -12.56 3.62 14.29
N ASN A 16 -11.60 3.00 14.96
CA ASN A 16 -11.00 3.42 16.21
C ASN A 16 -9.47 3.43 16.05
N PRO A 17 -8.90 4.44 15.39
CA PRO A 17 -7.46 4.51 15.13
C PRO A 17 -6.72 4.80 16.44
N GLY A 18 -6.30 3.73 17.13
CA GLY A 18 -5.48 3.79 18.34
C GLY A 18 -4.00 3.86 17.99
N GLU A 19 -3.44 2.74 17.55
CA GLU A 19 -2.06 2.63 17.06
C GLU A 19 -2.04 2.13 15.62
N PHE A 20 -1.09 2.64 14.83
CA PHE A 20 -0.88 2.23 13.45
C PHE A 20 -0.06 0.92 13.39
N ASP A 21 -0.70 -0.19 13.02
CA ASP A 21 -0.03 -1.47 12.74
C ASP A 21 -0.08 -1.76 11.23
N ILE A 22 1.09 -1.84 10.60
CA ILE A 22 1.20 -2.14 9.18
C ILE A 22 0.61 -3.50 8.80
N ARG A 23 0.56 -4.47 9.71
CA ARG A 23 -0.05 -5.78 9.41
C ARG A 23 -1.54 -5.65 9.11
N ASN A 24 -2.22 -4.72 9.79
CA ASN A 24 -3.62 -4.41 9.53
C ASN A 24 -3.82 -3.75 8.16
N ILE A 25 -2.83 -2.96 7.71
CA ILE A 25 -2.83 -2.39 6.36
C ILE A 25 -2.66 -3.50 5.33
N LEU A 26 -1.71 -4.42 5.51
CA LEU A 26 -1.42 -5.46 4.53
C LEU A 26 -2.53 -6.53 4.41
N GLN A 27 -3.28 -6.77 5.49
CA GLN A 27 -4.40 -7.71 5.48
C GLN A 27 -5.56 -7.18 4.64
N ASP A 28 -6.05 -8.02 3.72
CA ASP A 28 -7.19 -7.72 2.81
C ASP A 28 -7.05 -6.43 2.00
N SER A 29 -5.81 -5.99 1.80
CA SER A 29 -5.47 -4.84 0.98
C SER A 29 -5.69 -5.10 -0.50
N LEU A 30 -6.22 -4.09 -1.20
CA LEU A 30 -6.17 -4.08 -2.65
C LEU A 30 -4.75 -3.67 -3.08
N CYS A 31 -3.98 -4.67 -3.52
CA CYS A 31 -2.65 -4.45 -4.07
C CYS A 31 -2.73 -4.15 -5.56
N TYR A 32 -2.06 -3.08 -6.01
CA TYR A 32 -1.96 -2.73 -7.42
C TYR A 32 -0.52 -2.29 -7.75
N LEU A 33 0.02 -2.86 -8.82
CA LEU A 33 1.44 -2.78 -9.20
C LEU A 33 1.62 -1.91 -10.44
N ALA A 34 2.55 -0.95 -10.39
CA ALA A 34 3.05 -0.15 -11.50
C ALA A 34 1.96 0.30 -12.50
N SER A 35 0.80 0.68 -11.98
CA SER A 35 -0.38 0.94 -12.80
C SER A 35 -0.32 2.30 -13.49
N GLY A 36 0.54 3.21 -13.03
CA GLY A 36 0.50 4.63 -13.41
C GLY A 36 -0.79 5.34 -12.98
N LEU A 37 -1.60 4.70 -12.13
CA LEU A 37 -2.91 5.18 -11.69
C LEU A 37 -2.86 5.49 -10.19
N HIS A 38 -1.97 6.43 -9.83
CA HIS A 38 -1.65 6.81 -8.45
C HIS A 38 -2.91 7.28 -7.70
N GLY A 39 -3.36 6.50 -6.72
CA GLY A 39 -4.55 6.79 -5.92
C GLY A 39 -5.90 6.59 -6.63
N HIS A 40 -5.94 6.38 -7.96
CA HIS A 40 -7.19 6.22 -8.70
C HIS A 40 -8.03 5.03 -8.19
N PHE A 41 -7.37 3.93 -7.84
CA PHE A 41 -8.03 2.75 -7.28
C PHE A 41 -8.69 3.04 -5.92
N VAL A 42 -8.13 3.94 -5.13
CA VAL A 42 -8.74 4.36 -3.86
C VAL A 42 -10.10 5.00 -4.13
N LYS A 43 -10.19 5.90 -5.12
CA LYS A 43 -11.45 6.54 -5.52
C LYS A 43 -12.48 5.52 -6.04
N CYS A 44 -12.05 4.57 -6.86
CA CYS A 44 -12.98 3.64 -7.53
C CYS A 44 -13.48 2.51 -6.63
N TYR A 45 -12.68 2.07 -5.66
CA TYR A 45 -12.94 0.87 -4.87
C TYR A 45 -13.15 1.15 -3.38
N MET A 46 -13.24 2.41 -2.96
CA MET A 46 -13.60 2.75 -1.59
C MET A 46 -14.95 2.12 -1.22
N GLY A 47 -14.99 1.37 -0.12
CA GLY A 47 -16.17 0.63 0.35
C GLY A 47 -16.22 -0.82 -0.14
N ASN A 48 -15.48 -1.17 -1.20
CA ASN A 48 -15.13 -2.56 -1.51
C ASN A 48 -13.83 -2.97 -0.83
N ALA A 49 -12.88 -2.04 -0.75
CA ALA A 49 -11.64 -2.17 0.01
C ALA A 49 -11.43 -0.93 0.89
N TYR A 50 -10.80 -1.14 2.04
CA TYR A 50 -10.46 -0.09 2.99
C TYR A 50 -8.96 0.13 3.14
N SER A 51 -8.15 -0.77 2.58
CA SER A 51 -6.69 -0.71 2.60
C SER A 51 -6.15 -0.95 1.20
N PHE A 52 -5.09 -0.22 0.84
CA PHE A 52 -4.54 -0.17 -0.51
C PHE A 52 -3.02 -0.21 -0.45
N VAL A 53 -2.41 -1.09 -1.24
CA VAL A 53 -0.95 -1.20 -1.38
C VAL A 53 -0.57 -0.88 -2.82
N TYR A 54 0.12 0.24 -2.99
CA TYR A 54 0.69 0.64 -4.27
C TYR A 54 2.18 0.30 -4.32
N ILE A 55 2.63 -0.33 -5.41
CA ILE A 55 4.06 -0.65 -5.61
C ILE A 55 4.44 -0.21 -7.02
N ASP A 56 5.42 0.70 -7.12
CA ASP A 56 5.94 1.16 -8.40
C ASP A 56 7.42 1.53 -8.25
N TYR A 57 8.24 0.96 -9.12
CA TYR A 57 9.68 1.09 -9.10
C TYR A 57 10.19 2.19 -10.04
N TYR A 58 9.31 2.79 -10.85
CA TYR A 58 9.65 3.86 -11.78
C TYR A 58 9.24 5.26 -11.30
N ILE A 59 8.56 5.37 -10.17
CA ILE A 59 8.16 6.66 -9.61
C ILE A 59 8.99 7.02 -8.38
N SER A 60 9.40 8.28 -8.29
CA SER A 60 10.03 8.81 -7.08
C SER A 60 8.98 9.03 -5.98
N ARG A 61 9.43 9.09 -4.73
CA ARG A 61 8.54 9.43 -3.61
C ARG A 61 7.91 10.81 -3.81
N GLU A 62 8.69 11.77 -4.28
CA GLU A 62 8.28 13.15 -4.47
C GLU A 62 7.22 13.27 -5.56
N ASP A 63 7.41 12.60 -6.70
CA ASP A 63 6.43 12.57 -7.79
C ASP A 63 5.14 11.88 -7.34
N LEU A 64 5.24 10.76 -6.62
CA LEU A 64 4.07 10.07 -6.07
C LEU A 64 3.27 10.97 -5.13
N LEU A 65 3.93 11.70 -4.24
CA LEU A 65 3.26 12.60 -3.30
C LEU A 65 2.60 13.78 -4.02
N GLN A 66 3.24 14.31 -5.06
CA GLN A 66 2.67 15.37 -5.90
C GLN A 66 1.42 14.87 -6.63
N ASP A 67 1.49 13.71 -7.29
CA ASP A 67 0.36 13.11 -7.99
C ASP A 67 -0.80 12.76 -7.04
N MET A 68 -0.48 12.27 -5.85
CA MET A 68 -1.48 12.00 -4.81
C MET A 68 -2.19 13.27 -4.35
N ALA A 69 -1.46 14.38 -4.20
CA ALA A 69 -2.01 15.68 -3.80
C ALA A 69 -2.90 16.29 -4.88
N GLU A 70 -2.54 16.09 -6.16
CA GLU A 70 -3.25 16.68 -7.30
C GLU A 70 -4.44 15.83 -7.76
N TYR A 71 -4.29 14.50 -7.79
CA TYR A 71 -5.23 13.59 -8.45
C TYR A 71 -5.74 12.44 -7.57
N GLY A 72 -4.96 12.00 -6.58
CA GLY A 72 -5.19 10.70 -5.92
C GLY A 72 -6.31 10.67 -4.88
N PHE A 73 -6.45 11.73 -4.07
CA PHE A 73 -7.32 11.75 -2.88
C PHE A 73 -8.43 12.79 -2.93
N THR A 74 -8.97 13.10 -4.11
CA THR A 74 -10.06 14.09 -4.23
C THR A 74 -11.22 13.77 -3.27
N GLY A 75 -11.52 14.70 -2.35
CA GLY A 75 -12.55 14.53 -1.33
C GLY A 75 -12.08 13.90 -0.02
N TYR A 76 -10.82 13.50 0.08
CA TYR A 76 -10.18 12.99 1.29
C TYR A 76 -9.08 13.96 1.75
N ARG A 77 -8.80 13.95 3.04
CA ARG A 77 -7.71 14.73 3.65
C ARG A 77 -6.72 13.76 4.29
N PRO A 78 -5.44 13.75 3.87
CA PRO A 78 -4.42 12.97 4.55
C PRO A 78 -4.31 13.40 6.02
N ILE A 79 -4.28 12.43 6.93
CA ILE A 79 -4.20 12.68 8.38
C ILE A 79 -2.80 12.37 8.91
N LEU A 80 -2.12 11.36 8.35
CA LEU A 80 -0.80 10.90 8.75
C LEU A 80 -0.02 10.39 7.55
N HIS A 81 1.27 10.71 7.51
CA HIS A 81 2.25 10.11 6.60
C HIS A 81 3.39 9.57 7.45
N GLU A 82 3.73 8.30 7.26
CA GLU A 82 4.82 7.65 7.98
C GLU A 82 5.75 6.95 6.98
N THR A 83 7.04 7.26 7.04
CA THR A 83 8.06 6.47 6.33
C THR A 83 8.36 5.24 7.17
N ILE A 84 8.23 4.06 6.56
CA ILE A 84 8.42 2.80 7.25
C ILE A 84 9.78 2.22 6.88
N ASP A 85 10.53 1.85 7.90
CA ASP A 85 11.80 1.15 7.74
C ASP A 85 11.56 -0.27 7.19
N PRO A 86 12.34 -0.75 6.20
CA PRO A 86 12.17 -2.10 5.63
C PRO A 86 12.19 -3.23 6.68
N TYR A 87 12.96 -3.10 7.76
CA TYR A 87 12.99 -4.07 8.86
C TYR A 87 11.67 -4.14 9.64
N ARG A 88 10.78 -3.13 9.55
CA ARG A 88 9.41 -3.21 10.11
C ARG A 88 8.44 -4.00 9.23
N LEU A 89 8.75 -4.22 7.95
CA LEU A 89 7.91 -4.96 7.00
C LEU A 89 8.07 -6.48 7.14
N HIS A 90 9.20 -6.96 7.65
CA HIS A 90 9.47 -8.38 7.81
C HIS A 90 9.84 -8.71 9.28
N PRO A 91 9.21 -9.70 9.93
CA PRO A 91 9.47 -10.03 11.35
C PRO A 91 10.93 -10.40 11.66
N GLY A 92 11.70 -10.83 10.65
CA GLY A 92 13.11 -11.16 10.75
C GLY A 92 14.07 -10.15 10.13
N GLY A 93 13.59 -8.96 9.74
CA GLY A 93 14.36 -8.00 8.95
C GLY A 93 14.29 -8.25 7.44
N TRP A 94 14.47 -7.20 6.64
CA TRP A 94 14.37 -7.29 5.18
C TRP A 94 15.71 -7.72 4.56
N ASP A 95 16.06 -9.00 4.72
CA ASP A 95 17.27 -9.59 4.12
C ASP A 95 17.07 -10.01 2.66
N ALA A 96 15.97 -9.63 2.01
CA ALA A 96 15.68 -10.07 0.64
C ALA A 96 16.81 -9.73 -0.34
N LEU A 97 17.51 -8.60 -0.14
CA LEU A 97 18.69 -8.25 -0.93
C LEU A 97 19.90 -9.16 -0.63
N ILE A 98 20.07 -9.61 0.62
CA ILE A 98 21.11 -10.60 0.96
C ILE A 98 20.85 -11.92 0.24
N TRP A 99 19.59 -12.34 0.08
CA TRP A 99 19.26 -13.58 -0.62
C TRP A 99 19.44 -13.47 -2.14
N TYR A 100 19.07 -12.34 -2.76
CA TYR A 100 19.18 -12.15 -4.22
C TYR A 100 20.60 -11.86 -4.74
N TYR A 101 21.50 -11.38 -3.88
CA TYR A 101 22.89 -11.04 -4.24
C TYR A 101 23.94 -11.92 -3.57
N ARG A 102 23.57 -13.12 -3.09
CA ARG A 102 24.58 -14.10 -2.65
C ARG A 102 25.42 -14.54 -3.84
N ASP A 103 26.75 -14.41 -3.70
CA ASP A 103 27.71 -14.90 -4.70
C ASP A 103 27.58 -16.42 -4.96
N ASP A 104 26.97 -17.15 -4.01
CA ASP A 104 26.74 -18.61 -4.07
C ASP A 104 25.39 -19.02 -4.69
N ASP A 105 24.63 -18.08 -5.28
CA ASP A 105 23.36 -18.38 -5.95
C ASP A 105 23.59 -19.21 -7.23
N PRO A 106 23.09 -20.46 -7.33
CA PRO A 106 23.33 -21.35 -8.45
C PRO A 106 22.51 -20.90 -9.68
N ARG A 107 23.02 -19.91 -10.41
CA ARG A 107 22.52 -19.52 -11.74
C ARG A 107 23.19 -20.32 -12.85
#